data_AF-A0A1Y3Y1Y6-F1
#
_entry.id   AF-A0A1Y3Y1Y6-F1
#
_cell.length_a   1.000
_cell.length_b   1.000
_cell.length_c   1.000
_cell.angle_alpha   90.00
_cell.angle_beta   90.00
_cell.angle_gamma   90.00
#
_symmetry.space_group_name_H-M   'P 1'
#
loop_
_entity.id
_entity.type
_entity.pdbx_description
1 polymer ?
#
loop_
_entity_poly.entity_id
_entity_poly.type
_entity_poly.pdbx_seq_one_letter_code
_entity_poly.pdbx_strand_id
1 'polypeptide(L)'
;MKAVNEVKPINVLARFIATWIRDHDDDAAPFDSFEAMHPEPIEQKDVERWVLNCNYTYYRLGDMLVERDLFPDDDARAAEMFAFLDANIKSIRDSNPLNLRSKQPAAIVGELGKDWPPFCKKSRNDVSKLAPQLRAFAQAFAPLVPGLPKALQDFATELADEAHYYRSVAQQKSDTGAEGAVVARCRKLLPVWCAKEINPLFTLLMWQDEQAVSQLAEELARAFAANGYPSFDGGSKHDAYRGVVRVSQRLFLEGMRDADDTDAHGLTIPDIARHLDNGFFSLEHPAPVPGLPTWLPGKALLIWNTVICAIAGPREAIRPTGSNRTATTLEPAQRSTVTRAVHGEALLRRCLQNGDREVAGTVDLSVFEPEGTALLPGDNGATRRLWLVMGSAFDEQARVPAALEAVAQDIPKRFLSTARFDEHGNQIEGRGDSRYHAMLSLVQDARGWSVELRDLGSKNGTYVMRSREGRRLFFVLSSRGSTTAEAWAAHMGVDASDVAIVDVITLERGDIIQLCGSRFELL
;
A
#
# COMPACT_ATOMS: atom_id res chain seq x y z
N MET A 1 -31.79 22.97 -9.08
CA MET A 1 -31.32 21.77 -8.36
C MET A 1 -30.72 20.65 -9.24
N LYS A 2 -30.79 20.69 -10.59
CA LYS A 2 -30.19 19.65 -11.45
C LYS A 2 -28.64 19.61 -11.46
N ALA A 3 -27.96 20.75 -11.30
CA ALA A 3 -26.51 20.84 -11.48
C ALA A 3 -25.67 20.13 -10.39
N VAL A 4 -26.14 20.02 -9.15
CA VAL A 4 -25.32 19.47 -8.03
C VAL A 4 -25.11 17.96 -8.16
N ASN A 5 -26.08 17.24 -8.74
CA ASN A 5 -25.99 15.77 -8.87
C ASN A 5 -25.05 15.30 -9.98
N GLU A 6 -24.84 16.11 -11.03
CA GLU A 6 -23.92 15.81 -12.14
C GLU A 6 -22.45 16.05 -11.76
N VAL A 7 -22.20 16.89 -10.77
CA VAL A 7 -20.86 17.29 -10.33
C VAL A 7 -20.33 16.39 -9.21
N LYS A 8 -21.07 15.34 -8.82
CA LYS A 8 -20.56 14.37 -7.82
C LYS A 8 -19.30 13.66 -8.33
N PRO A 9 -18.27 13.48 -7.48
CA PRO A 9 -16.98 12.92 -7.92
C PRO A 9 -17.10 11.58 -8.67
N ILE A 10 -17.91 10.63 -8.20
CA ILE A 10 -18.13 9.36 -8.91
C ILE A 10 -18.74 9.53 -10.31
N ASN A 11 -19.64 10.50 -10.50
CA ASN A 11 -20.26 10.74 -11.81
C ASN A 11 -19.28 11.41 -12.76
N VAL A 12 -18.41 12.28 -12.22
CA VAL A 12 -17.31 12.88 -12.96
C VAL A 12 -16.33 11.79 -13.41
N LEU A 13 -15.92 10.90 -12.51
CA LEU A 13 -15.06 9.75 -12.83
C LEU A 13 -15.67 8.87 -13.95
N ALA A 14 -16.90 8.39 -13.75
CA ALA A 14 -17.52 7.46 -14.69
C ALA A 14 -17.76 8.09 -16.07
N ARG A 15 -18.18 9.35 -16.10
CA ARG A 15 -18.34 10.10 -17.36
C ARG A 15 -17.00 10.33 -18.03
N PHE A 16 -15.97 10.72 -17.29
CA PHE A 16 -14.64 10.99 -17.84
C PHE A 16 -14.08 9.75 -18.54
N ILE A 17 -14.09 8.60 -17.85
CA ILE A 17 -13.59 7.34 -18.42
C ILE A 17 -14.40 6.94 -19.66
N ALA A 18 -15.73 6.96 -19.60
CA ALA A 18 -16.58 6.61 -20.74
C ALA A 18 -16.36 7.54 -21.95
N THR A 19 -16.12 8.84 -21.70
CA THR A 19 -15.76 9.80 -22.75
C THR A 19 -14.36 9.51 -23.30
N TRP A 20 -13.36 9.28 -22.43
CA TRP A 20 -11.99 9.00 -22.86
C TRP A 20 -11.93 7.75 -23.74
N ILE A 21 -12.65 6.67 -23.38
CA ILE A 21 -12.76 5.45 -24.18
C ILE A 21 -13.34 5.76 -25.56
N ARG A 22 -14.46 6.51 -25.62
CA ARG A 22 -15.10 6.86 -26.89
C ARG A 22 -14.23 7.76 -27.78
N ASP A 23 -13.45 8.64 -27.18
CA ASP A 23 -12.61 9.59 -27.92
C ASP A 23 -11.33 8.93 -28.48
N HIS A 24 -11.00 7.71 -28.06
CA HIS A 24 -9.75 7.00 -28.41
C HIS A 24 -9.99 5.58 -29.00
N ASP A 25 -11.25 5.23 -29.31
CA ASP A 25 -11.69 4.01 -30.03
C ASP A 25 -11.00 2.70 -29.56
N ASP A 26 -10.60 1.81 -30.48
CA ASP A 26 -10.14 0.44 -30.20
C ASP A 26 -8.91 0.38 -29.27
N ASP A 27 -8.04 1.39 -29.33
CA ASP A 27 -6.85 1.48 -28.48
C ASP A 27 -7.19 1.85 -27.01
N ALA A 28 -8.45 2.18 -26.73
CA ALA A 28 -8.89 2.63 -25.41
C ALA A 28 -9.84 1.64 -24.71
N ALA A 29 -10.26 0.58 -25.39
CA ALA A 29 -10.99 -0.52 -24.78
C ALA A 29 -10.13 -1.21 -23.69
N PRO A 30 -10.76 -1.79 -22.65
CA PRO A 30 -10.03 -2.62 -21.70
C PRO A 30 -9.30 -3.76 -22.42
N PHE A 31 -7.97 -3.82 -22.35
CA PHE A 31 -7.22 -4.90 -23.00
C PHE A 31 -7.54 -6.24 -22.33
N ASP A 32 -7.50 -7.31 -23.11
CA ASP A 32 -7.75 -8.70 -22.71
C ASP A 32 -9.05 -8.91 -21.90
N SER A 33 -10.03 -8.01 -22.06
CA SER A 33 -11.31 -8.10 -21.37
C SER A 33 -12.42 -8.54 -22.31
N PHE A 34 -13.28 -9.40 -21.80
CA PHE A 34 -14.54 -9.79 -22.41
C PHE A 34 -15.46 -8.60 -22.75
N GLU A 35 -15.37 -7.48 -22.04
CA GLU A 35 -16.14 -6.27 -22.37
C GLU A 35 -15.73 -5.63 -23.70
N ALA A 36 -14.47 -5.80 -24.13
CA ALA A 36 -13.99 -5.26 -25.41
C ALA A 36 -14.53 -6.03 -26.63
N MET A 37 -15.07 -7.24 -26.42
CA MET A 37 -15.70 -8.03 -27.50
C MET A 37 -17.14 -7.61 -27.79
N HIS A 38 -17.76 -6.77 -26.96
CA HIS A 38 -19.12 -6.30 -27.21
C HIS A 38 -19.15 -5.32 -28.38
N PRO A 39 -20.11 -5.45 -29.30
CA PRO A 39 -20.26 -4.52 -30.43
C PRO A 39 -20.83 -3.16 -29.98
N GLU A 40 -21.38 -3.07 -28.77
CA GLU A 40 -21.98 -1.85 -28.23
C GLU A 40 -20.91 -0.93 -27.63
N PRO A 41 -21.02 0.39 -27.83
CA PRO A 41 -20.07 1.33 -27.25
C PRO A 41 -20.19 1.35 -25.72
N ILE A 42 -19.05 1.39 -25.04
CA ILE A 42 -18.98 1.50 -23.57
C ILE A 42 -19.64 2.81 -23.11
N GLU A 43 -20.67 2.69 -22.26
CA GLU A 43 -21.40 3.83 -21.72
C GLU A 43 -21.01 4.11 -20.26
N GLN A 44 -21.41 5.28 -19.74
CA GLN A 44 -21.18 5.64 -18.34
C GLN A 44 -21.72 4.57 -17.36
N LYS A 45 -22.87 3.95 -17.67
CA LYS A 45 -23.49 2.92 -16.81
C LYS A 45 -22.59 1.69 -16.64
N ASP A 46 -21.75 1.39 -17.64
CA ASP A 46 -20.83 0.26 -17.64
C ASP A 46 -19.65 0.57 -16.73
N VAL A 47 -19.06 1.75 -16.89
CA VAL A 47 -18.02 2.26 -15.99
C VAL A 47 -18.52 2.34 -14.54
N GLU A 48 -19.77 2.76 -14.29
CA GLU A 48 -20.35 2.75 -12.94
C GLU A 48 -20.36 1.36 -12.30
N ARG A 49 -20.55 0.30 -13.10
CA ARG A 49 -20.49 -1.09 -12.61
C ARG A 49 -19.06 -1.54 -12.35
N TRP A 50 -18.13 -1.12 -13.21
CA TRP A 50 -16.70 -1.38 -13.04
C TRP A 50 -16.17 -0.76 -11.75
N VAL A 51 -16.46 0.53 -11.53
CA VAL A 51 -16.07 1.30 -10.33
C VAL A 51 -16.56 0.65 -9.03
N LEU A 52 -17.78 0.09 -9.01
CA LEU A 52 -18.31 -0.59 -7.82
C LEU A 52 -18.03 -2.10 -7.80
N ASN A 53 -17.38 -2.64 -8.83
CA ASN A 53 -17.18 -4.06 -9.08
C ASN A 53 -18.43 -4.94 -8.86
N CYS A 54 -19.60 -4.44 -9.29
CA CYS A 54 -20.88 -5.06 -8.92
C CYS A 54 -21.25 -6.30 -9.76
N ASN A 55 -20.53 -6.54 -10.86
CA ASN A 55 -20.71 -7.66 -11.77
C ASN A 55 -19.50 -8.63 -11.76
N TYR A 56 -18.82 -8.76 -10.61
CA TYR A 56 -17.62 -9.59 -10.44
C TYR A 56 -17.66 -10.95 -11.17
N THR A 57 -18.71 -11.75 -10.94
CA THR A 57 -18.80 -13.10 -11.53
C THR A 57 -18.94 -13.08 -13.05
N TYR A 58 -19.59 -12.04 -13.58
CA TYR A 58 -19.80 -11.85 -15.01
C TYR A 58 -18.47 -11.54 -15.71
N TYR A 59 -17.66 -10.62 -15.16
CA TYR A 59 -16.32 -10.34 -15.68
C TYR A 59 -15.43 -11.58 -15.61
N ARG A 60 -15.34 -12.22 -14.44
CA ARG A 60 -14.51 -13.42 -14.26
C ARG A 60 -14.88 -14.58 -15.18
N LEU A 61 -16.16 -14.80 -15.43
CA LEU A 61 -16.60 -15.85 -16.36
C LEU A 61 -16.32 -15.45 -17.80
N GLY A 62 -16.60 -14.20 -18.16
CA GLY A 62 -16.34 -13.67 -19.50
C GLY A 62 -14.85 -13.75 -19.85
N ASP A 63 -13.99 -13.20 -19.01
CA ASP A 63 -12.54 -13.16 -19.24
C ASP A 63 -11.97 -14.59 -19.33
N MET A 64 -12.42 -15.53 -18.49
CA MET A 64 -12.02 -16.95 -18.60
C MET A 64 -12.42 -17.58 -19.94
N LEU A 65 -13.58 -17.21 -20.50
CA LEU A 65 -14.00 -17.70 -21.81
C LEU A 65 -13.13 -17.11 -22.93
N VAL A 66 -12.70 -15.85 -22.82
CA VAL A 66 -11.80 -15.20 -23.78
C VAL A 66 -10.40 -15.78 -23.70
N GLU A 67 -9.81 -15.83 -22.50
CA GLU A 67 -8.47 -16.36 -22.24
C GLU A 67 -8.29 -17.80 -22.74
N ARG A 68 -9.36 -18.61 -22.69
CA ARG A 68 -9.35 -20.02 -23.11
C ARG A 68 -9.87 -20.24 -24.53
N ASP A 69 -10.16 -19.19 -25.28
CA ASP A 69 -10.68 -19.26 -26.65
C ASP A 69 -11.95 -20.14 -26.75
N LEU A 70 -12.91 -19.87 -25.86
CA LEU A 70 -14.16 -20.65 -25.72
C LEU A 70 -15.38 -19.94 -26.31
N PHE A 71 -15.21 -18.76 -26.90
CA PHE A 71 -16.27 -18.16 -27.71
C PHE A 71 -16.38 -18.90 -29.05
N PRO A 72 -17.60 -19.22 -29.53
CA PRO A 72 -17.77 -19.82 -30.84
C PRO A 72 -17.31 -18.88 -31.96
N ASP A 73 -16.65 -19.42 -32.98
CA ASP A 73 -16.30 -18.67 -34.22
C ASP A 73 -17.53 -18.15 -35.00
N ASP A 74 -18.72 -18.68 -34.71
CA ASP A 74 -19.98 -18.28 -35.33
C ASP A 74 -20.58 -17.08 -34.59
N ASP A 75 -20.62 -15.92 -35.26
CA ASP A 75 -21.09 -14.65 -34.69
C ASP A 75 -22.49 -14.75 -34.05
N ALA A 76 -23.40 -15.51 -34.64
CA ALA A 76 -24.76 -15.66 -34.12
C ALA A 76 -24.75 -16.44 -32.79
N ARG A 77 -23.95 -17.51 -32.71
CA ARG A 77 -23.76 -18.29 -31.47
C ARG A 77 -22.97 -17.53 -30.42
N ALA A 78 -21.96 -16.76 -30.81
CA ALA A 78 -21.28 -15.86 -29.90
C ALA A 78 -22.27 -14.87 -29.29
N ALA A 79 -23.11 -14.23 -30.13
CA ALA A 79 -24.16 -13.32 -29.67
C ALA A 79 -25.20 -14.00 -28.75
N GLU A 80 -25.59 -15.24 -29.02
CA GLU A 80 -26.44 -16.04 -28.11
C GLU A 80 -25.77 -16.27 -26.75
N MET A 81 -24.45 -16.53 -26.75
CA MET A 81 -23.67 -16.71 -25.54
C MET A 81 -23.59 -15.42 -24.72
N PHE A 82 -23.28 -14.28 -25.36
CA PHE A 82 -23.31 -12.96 -24.73
C PHE A 82 -24.67 -12.67 -24.10
N ALA A 83 -25.75 -12.86 -24.87
CA ALA A 83 -27.12 -12.64 -24.39
C ALA A 83 -27.46 -13.54 -23.18
N PHE A 84 -26.94 -14.78 -23.15
CA PHE A 84 -27.10 -15.64 -21.99
C PHE A 84 -26.37 -15.10 -20.76
N LEU A 85 -25.12 -14.67 -20.92
CA LEU A 85 -24.31 -14.11 -19.82
C LEU A 85 -24.96 -12.85 -19.24
N ASP A 86 -25.42 -11.94 -20.10
CA ASP A 86 -26.15 -10.72 -19.72
C ASP A 86 -27.46 -11.02 -18.98
N ALA A 87 -28.21 -12.01 -19.46
CA ALA A 87 -29.49 -12.35 -18.85
C ALA A 87 -29.33 -13.10 -17.52
N ASN A 88 -28.34 -13.99 -17.40
CA ASN A 88 -28.31 -14.96 -16.31
C ASN A 88 -27.18 -14.75 -15.29
N ILE A 89 -26.06 -14.16 -15.69
CA ILE A 89 -24.86 -14.01 -14.84
C ILE A 89 -24.70 -12.57 -14.35
N LYS A 90 -24.99 -11.58 -15.21
CA LYS A 90 -24.88 -10.15 -14.90
C LYS A 90 -25.83 -9.73 -13.78
N SER A 91 -25.27 -9.25 -12.67
CA SER A 91 -26.02 -8.91 -11.45
C SER A 91 -26.75 -7.56 -11.56
N ILE A 92 -26.09 -6.55 -12.14
CA ILE A 92 -26.65 -5.25 -12.48
C ILE A 92 -26.77 -5.16 -13.99
N ARG A 93 -28.01 -5.22 -14.47
CA ARG A 93 -28.36 -5.23 -15.90
C ARG A 93 -28.53 -3.81 -16.46
N ASP A 94 -28.55 -3.73 -17.79
CA ASP A 94 -28.77 -2.47 -18.55
C ASP A 94 -30.14 -1.87 -18.34
N SER A 95 -31.16 -2.72 -18.16
CA SER A 95 -32.52 -2.27 -17.86
C SER A 95 -32.71 -1.74 -16.45
N ASN A 96 -31.77 -1.96 -15.53
CA ASN A 96 -31.87 -1.50 -14.14
C ASN A 96 -30.50 -1.05 -13.59
N PRO A 97 -30.00 0.12 -14.03
CA PRO A 97 -28.69 0.62 -13.61
C PRO A 97 -28.70 1.10 -12.15
N LEU A 98 -27.51 1.29 -11.59
CA LEU A 98 -27.31 1.68 -10.19
C LEU A 98 -27.91 3.04 -9.81
N ASN A 99 -28.17 3.90 -10.81
CA ASN A 99 -28.69 5.26 -10.66
C ASN A 99 -27.88 6.08 -9.63
N LEU A 100 -26.55 6.06 -9.74
CA LEU A 100 -25.65 6.72 -8.78
C LEU A 100 -25.88 8.23 -8.71
N ARG A 101 -26.39 8.82 -9.79
CA ARG A 101 -26.80 10.23 -9.88
C ARG A 101 -27.86 10.62 -8.85
N SER A 102 -28.79 9.74 -8.47
CA SER A 102 -29.82 10.06 -7.47
C SER A 102 -29.41 9.73 -6.03
N LYS A 103 -28.32 8.99 -5.81
CA LYS A 103 -27.87 8.57 -4.47
C LYS A 103 -27.08 9.66 -3.75
N GLN A 104 -27.23 9.72 -2.43
CA GLN A 104 -26.37 10.56 -1.57
C GLN A 104 -24.98 9.91 -1.40
N PRO A 105 -23.92 10.68 -1.10
CA PRO A 105 -22.56 10.14 -0.91
C PRO A 105 -22.46 8.92 0.01
N ALA A 106 -23.03 8.97 1.22
CA ALA A 106 -23.04 7.84 2.16
C ALA A 106 -23.72 6.58 1.59
N ALA A 107 -24.76 6.76 0.77
CA ALA A 107 -25.43 5.64 0.10
C ALA A 107 -24.56 5.01 -0.99
N ILE A 108 -23.63 5.75 -1.61
CA ILE A 108 -22.69 5.23 -2.61
C ILE A 108 -21.65 4.33 -1.91
N VAL A 109 -21.12 4.74 -0.76
CA VAL A 109 -20.24 3.88 0.07
C VAL A 109 -20.97 2.60 0.48
N GLY A 110 -22.26 2.71 0.84
CA GLY A 110 -23.11 1.55 1.10
C GLY A 110 -23.34 0.64 -0.12
N GLU A 111 -23.42 1.20 -1.33
CA GLU A 111 -23.48 0.39 -2.57
C GLU A 111 -22.17 -0.33 -2.86
N LEU A 112 -21.02 0.34 -2.64
CA LEU A 112 -19.69 -0.27 -2.76
C LEU A 112 -19.56 -1.46 -1.81
N GLY A 113 -19.96 -1.28 -0.55
CA GLY A 113 -19.86 -2.30 0.50
C GLY A 113 -20.69 -3.57 0.29
N LYS A 114 -21.56 -3.62 -0.73
CA LYS A 114 -22.32 -4.83 -1.06
C LYS A 114 -21.45 -5.89 -1.74
N ASP A 115 -20.51 -5.48 -2.60
CA ASP A 115 -19.68 -6.40 -3.39
C ASP A 115 -18.18 -6.30 -3.09
N TRP A 116 -17.83 -5.56 -2.05
CA TRP A 116 -16.46 -5.47 -1.54
C TRP A 116 -16.40 -6.07 -0.12
N PRO A 117 -16.22 -7.41 0.01
CA PRO A 117 -15.92 -8.39 -1.04
C PRO A 117 -17.15 -9.11 -1.66
N PRO A 118 -16.99 -9.77 -2.83
CA PRO A 118 -18.02 -10.60 -3.44
C PRO A 118 -18.22 -11.91 -2.66
N PHE A 119 -19.25 -12.68 -3.01
CA PHE A 119 -19.57 -13.99 -2.42
C PHE A 119 -19.83 -13.96 -0.90
N CYS A 120 -20.05 -12.77 -0.35
CA CYS A 120 -20.36 -12.56 1.06
C CYS A 120 -21.87 -12.39 1.28
N LYS A 121 -22.29 -12.49 2.54
CA LYS A 121 -23.70 -12.34 2.93
C LYS A 121 -24.21 -10.97 2.45
N LYS A 122 -25.26 -10.96 1.62
CA LYS A 122 -25.87 -9.78 0.96
C LYS A 122 -25.12 -9.22 -0.25
N SER A 123 -24.04 -9.87 -0.70
CA SER A 123 -23.46 -9.56 -2.01
C SER A 123 -24.44 -9.89 -3.13
N ARG A 124 -24.39 -9.08 -4.19
CA ARG A 124 -25.15 -9.35 -5.43
C ARG A 124 -24.56 -10.56 -6.15
N ASN A 125 -23.25 -10.75 -6.01
CA ASN A 125 -22.50 -11.89 -6.51
C ASN A 125 -22.60 -13.05 -5.51
N ASP A 126 -23.72 -13.77 -5.52
CA ASP A 126 -23.98 -14.89 -4.63
C ASP A 126 -23.48 -16.22 -5.24
N VAL A 127 -22.43 -16.79 -4.66
CA VAL A 127 -21.82 -18.04 -5.13
C VAL A 127 -22.80 -19.22 -5.10
N SER A 128 -23.79 -19.20 -4.19
CA SER A 128 -24.80 -20.28 -4.10
C SER A 128 -25.75 -20.30 -5.30
N LYS A 129 -25.96 -19.14 -5.94
CA LYS A 129 -26.79 -19.01 -7.14
C LYS A 129 -26.03 -19.33 -8.42
N LEU A 130 -24.70 -19.34 -8.36
CA LEU A 130 -23.84 -19.55 -9.52
C LEU A 130 -23.90 -20.99 -10.05
N ALA A 131 -23.89 -22.00 -9.18
CA ALA A 131 -23.85 -23.40 -9.63
C ALA A 131 -25.06 -23.83 -10.51
N PRO A 132 -26.31 -23.43 -10.22
CA PRO A 132 -27.42 -23.62 -11.17
C PRO A 132 -27.23 -22.87 -12.50
N GLN A 133 -26.70 -21.64 -12.47
CA GLN A 133 -26.50 -20.83 -13.67
C GLN A 133 -25.40 -21.41 -14.58
N LEU A 134 -24.28 -21.84 -14.01
CA LEU A 134 -23.20 -22.51 -14.76
C LEU A 134 -23.67 -23.85 -15.35
N ARG A 135 -24.55 -24.58 -14.65
CA ARG A 135 -25.16 -25.81 -15.20
C ARG A 135 -26.06 -25.50 -16.39
N ALA A 136 -26.89 -24.47 -16.30
CA ALA A 136 -27.73 -24.04 -17.41
C ALA A 136 -26.89 -23.57 -18.60
N PHE A 137 -25.82 -22.83 -18.35
CA PHE A 137 -24.85 -22.40 -19.37
C PHE A 137 -24.17 -23.59 -20.06
N ALA A 138 -23.67 -24.55 -19.27
CA ALA A 138 -23.07 -25.77 -19.79
C ALA A 138 -24.06 -26.58 -20.63
N GLN A 139 -25.32 -26.71 -20.20
CA GLN A 139 -26.34 -27.44 -20.97
C GLN A 139 -26.62 -26.79 -22.33
N ALA A 140 -26.61 -25.46 -22.40
CA ALA A 140 -26.83 -24.73 -23.63
C ALA A 140 -25.64 -24.83 -24.60
N PHE A 141 -24.40 -24.70 -24.10
CA PHE A 141 -23.24 -24.46 -24.96
C PHE A 141 -22.20 -25.59 -24.99
N ALA A 142 -22.18 -26.53 -24.03
CA ALA A 142 -21.21 -27.63 -24.02
C ALA A 142 -21.25 -28.55 -25.26
N PRO A 143 -22.42 -28.83 -25.88
CA PRO A 143 -22.45 -29.58 -27.13
C PRO A 143 -21.76 -28.87 -28.31
N LEU A 144 -21.60 -27.55 -28.21
CA LEU A 144 -21.13 -26.67 -29.29
C LEU A 144 -19.69 -26.21 -29.07
N VAL A 145 -19.21 -26.18 -27.83
CA VAL A 145 -17.89 -25.65 -27.45
C VAL A 145 -17.06 -26.73 -26.75
N PRO A 146 -16.12 -27.37 -27.46
CA PRO A 146 -15.19 -28.34 -26.85
C PRO A 146 -14.42 -27.73 -25.68
N GLY A 147 -14.18 -28.51 -24.63
CA GLY A 147 -13.42 -28.05 -23.45
C GLY A 147 -14.22 -27.20 -22.45
N LEU A 148 -15.36 -26.62 -22.85
CA LEU A 148 -16.21 -25.80 -21.97
C LEU A 148 -16.59 -26.50 -20.66
N PRO A 149 -17.03 -27.78 -20.62
CA PRO A 149 -17.37 -28.44 -19.36
C PRO A 149 -16.23 -28.48 -18.34
N LYS A 150 -15.00 -28.73 -18.82
CA LYS A 150 -13.81 -28.79 -17.97
C LYS A 150 -13.44 -27.40 -17.47
N ALA A 151 -13.48 -26.40 -18.35
CA ALA A 151 -13.23 -25.00 -17.99
C ALA A 151 -14.22 -24.49 -16.94
N LEU A 152 -15.52 -24.76 -17.10
CA LEU A 152 -16.54 -24.40 -16.11
C LEU A 152 -16.37 -25.12 -14.77
N GLN A 153 -15.90 -26.37 -14.78
CA GLN A 153 -15.59 -27.09 -13.55
C GLN A 153 -14.41 -26.45 -12.82
N ASP A 154 -13.31 -26.18 -13.53
CA ASP A 154 -12.11 -25.56 -12.95
C ASP A 154 -12.44 -24.16 -12.41
N PHE A 155 -13.20 -23.38 -13.18
CA PHE A 155 -13.71 -22.05 -12.79
C PHE A 155 -14.58 -22.11 -11.53
N ALA A 156 -15.48 -23.08 -11.43
CA ALA A 156 -16.32 -23.24 -10.24
C ALA A 156 -15.50 -23.61 -9.00
N THR A 157 -14.44 -24.41 -9.14
CA THR A 157 -13.50 -24.71 -8.07
C THR A 157 -12.73 -23.47 -7.63
N GLU A 158 -12.17 -22.71 -8.58
CA GLU A 158 -11.45 -21.47 -8.30
C GLU A 158 -12.33 -20.47 -7.54
N LEU A 159 -13.56 -20.22 -8.01
CA LEU A 159 -14.48 -19.31 -7.33
C LEU A 159 -14.91 -19.78 -5.94
N ALA A 160 -14.92 -21.09 -5.68
CA ALA A 160 -15.21 -21.62 -4.34
C ALA A 160 -14.07 -21.28 -3.36
N ASP A 161 -12.82 -21.40 -3.81
CA ASP A 161 -11.62 -21.04 -3.04
C ASP A 161 -11.57 -19.52 -2.80
N GLU A 162 -11.86 -18.72 -3.83
CA GLU A 162 -12.00 -17.27 -3.71
C GLU A 162 -13.10 -16.87 -2.72
N ALA A 163 -14.27 -17.50 -2.80
CA ALA A 163 -15.36 -17.25 -1.86
C ALA A 163 -14.96 -17.58 -0.41
N HIS A 164 -14.08 -18.55 -0.18
CA HIS A 164 -13.53 -18.80 1.15
C HIS A 164 -12.62 -17.64 1.60
N TYR A 165 -11.68 -17.22 0.75
CA TYR A 165 -10.81 -16.07 1.03
C TYR A 165 -11.60 -14.79 1.31
N TYR A 166 -12.56 -14.44 0.45
CA TYR A 166 -13.37 -13.24 0.61
C TYR A 166 -14.21 -13.24 1.89
N ARG A 167 -14.75 -14.41 2.29
CA ARG A 167 -15.43 -14.55 3.58
C ARG A 167 -14.49 -14.30 4.75
N SER A 168 -13.23 -14.73 4.66
CA SER A 168 -12.23 -14.44 5.69
C SER A 168 -11.94 -12.94 5.81
N VAL A 169 -11.84 -12.23 4.67
CA VAL A 169 -11.66 -10.76 4.63
C VAL A 169 -12.88 -10.06 5.22
N ALA A 170 -14.10 -10.51 4.91
CA ALA A 170 -15.32 -9.93 5.45
C ALA A 170 -15.51 -10.14 6.97
N GLN A 171 -14.89 -11.18 7.53
CA GLN A 171 -14.97 -11.51 8.96
C GLN A 171 -13.95 -10.78 9.83
N GLN A 172 -12.95 -10.11 9.23
CA GLN A 172 -12.00 -9.31 9.99
C GLN A 172 -12.75 -8.18 10.72
N LYS A 173 -12.64 -8.16 12.05
CA LYS A 173 -13.23 -7.09 12.86
C LYS A 173 -12.53 -5.79 12.50
N SER A 174 -13.32 -4.77 12.17
CA SER A 174 -12.85 -3.40 12.08
C SER A 174 -13.38 -2.65 13.29
N ASP A 175 -12.50 -1.96 14.00
CA ASP A 175 -12.89 -1.05 15.09
C ASP A 175 -13.45 0.28 14.56
N THR A 176 -13.57 0.42 13.24
CA THR A 176 -14.14 1.60 12.56
C THR A 176 -15.63 1.41 12.26
N GLY A 177 -16.35 2.52 12.09
CA GLY A 177 -17.78 2.49 11.70
C GLY A 177 -18.01 1.79 10.35
N ALA A 178 -19.28 1.62 9.96
CA ALA A 178 -19.66 0.85 8.77
C ALA A 178 -18.96 1.30 7.46
N GLU A 179 -18.76 2.61 7.27
CA GLU A 179 -18.05 3.17 6.12
C GLU A 179 -16.55 2.84 6.18
N GLY A 180 -15.90 3.01 7.33
CA GLY A 180 -14.49 2.66 7.53
C GLY A 180 -14.22 1.17 7.32
N ALA A 181 -15.15 0.30 7.70
CA ALA A 181 -15.05 -1.14 7.43
C ALA A 181 -15.12 -1.47 5.93
N VAL A 182 -15.87 -0.71 5.13
CA VAL A 182 -15.86 -0.85 3.65
C VAL A 182 -14.51 -0.42 3.09
N VAL A 183 -14.01 0.76 3.50
CA VAL A 183 -12.72 1.31 3.06
C VAL A 183 -11.56 0.37 3.40
N ALA A 184 -11.52 -0.19 4.61
CA ALA A 184 -10.49 -1.13 5.02
C ALA A 184 -10.47 -2.41 4.18
N ARG A 185 -11.66 -2.93 3.82
CA ARG A 185 -11.77 -4.09 2.91
C ARG A 185 -11.30 -3.73 1.50
N CYS A 186 -11.62 -2.53 1.02
CA CYS A 186 -11.11 -2.05 -0.26
C CYS A 186 -9.57 -1.95 -0.26
N ARG A 187 -8.96 -1.44 0.81
CA ARG A 187 -7.49 -1.36 0.93
C ARG A 187 -6.82 -2.71 0.79
N LYS A 188 -7.42 -3.75 1.38
CA LYS A 188 -6.90 -5.13 1.31
C LYS A 188 -7.10 -5.79 -0.05
N LEU A 189 -8.27 -5.58 -0.67
CA LEU A 189 -8.66 -6.30 -1.89
C LEU A 189 -8.15 -5.64 -3.16
N LEU A 190 -8.02 -4.32 -3.17
CA LEU A 190 -7.65 -3.58 -4.38
C LEU A 190 -6.32 -4.05 -4.99
N PRO A 191 -5.21 -4.21 -4.22
CA PRO A 191 -3.96 -4.69 -4.80
C PRO A 191 -4.08 -6.12 -5.37
N VAL A 192 -4.84 -6.98 -4.69
CA VAL A 192 -5.09 -8.36 -5.17
C VAL A 192 -5.82 -8.33 -6.51
N TRP A 193 -6.82 -7.47 -6.65
CA TRP A 193 -7.61 -7.35 -7.87
C TRP A 193 -6.89 -6.61 -8.99
N CYS A 194 -6.02 -5.65 -8.68
CA CYS A 194 -5.14 -5.03 -9.66
C CYS A 194 -4.12 -6.03 -10.20
N ALA A 195 -3.57 -6.91 -9.35
CA ALA A 195 -2.60 -7.92 -9.80
C ALA A 195 -3.23 -8.98 -10.71
N LYS A 196 -4.47 -9.40 -10.40
CA LYS A 196 -5.21 -10.40 -11.19
C LYS A 196 -6.02 -9.76 -12.34
N GLU A 197 -6.06 -8.44 -12.42
CA GLU A 197 -6.79 -7.66 -13.44
C GLU A 197 -8.29 -8.02 -13.59
N ILE A 198 -8.93 -8.39 -12.49
CA ILE A 198 -10.33 -8.93 -12.44
C ILE A 198 -11.41 -7.98 -12.97
N ASN A 199 -11.09 -6.71 -13.17
CA ASN A 199 -12.06 -5.69 -13.52
C ASN A 199 -11.58 -4.95 -14.77
N PRO A 200 -12.46 -4.73 -15.78
CA PRO A 200 -12.10 -4.01 -17.00
C PRO A 200 -11.51 -2.62 -16.72
N LEU A 201 -11.89 -1.99 -15.60
CA LEU A 201 -11.29 -0.74 -15.15
C LEU A 201 -9.77 -0.82 -15.02
N PHE A 202 -9.21 -1.95 -14.57
CA PHE A 202 -7.77 -2.07 -14.29
C PHE A 202 -6.95 -2.22 -15.57
N THR A 203 -7.53 -2.70 -16.67
CA THR A 203 -6.84 -2.89 -17.96
C THR A 203 -6.99 -1.70 -18.91
N LEU A 204 -7.54 -0.58 -18.46
CA LEU A 204 -7.63 0.62 -19.32
C LEU A 204 -6.25 1.24 -19.57
N LEU A 205 -5.93 1.53 -20.84
CA LEU A 205 -4.69 2.24 -21.19
C LEU A 205 -4.66 3.70 -20.69
N MET A 206 -5.81 4.27 -20.31
CA MET A 206 -5.92 5.61 -19.72
C MET A 206 -4.97 5.80 -18.53
N TRP A 207 -4.70 4.74 -17.76
CA TRP A 207 -3.79 4.83 -16.60
C TRP A 207 -2.35 5.18 -16.99
N GLN A 208 -1.97 4.89 -18.24
CA GLN A 208 -0.66 5.22 -18.80
C GLN A 208 -0.63 6.63 -19.42
N ASP A 209 -1.79 7.20 -19.75
CA ASP A 209 -1.93 8.55 -20.30
C ASP A 209 -1.78 9.61 -19.20
N GLU A 210 -0.61 10.23 -19.12
CA GLU A 210 -0.30 11.30 -18.17
C GLU A 210 -1.24 12.51 -18.29
N GLN A 211 -1.67 12.83 -19.52
CA GLN A 211 -2.57 13.96 -19.76
C GLN A 211 -3.98 13.65 -19.27
N ALA A 212 -4.52 12.47 -19.62
CA ALA A 212 -5.84 12.04 -19.19
C ALA A 212 -5.93 11.94 -17.66
N VAL A 213 -4.96 11.30 -17.01
CA VAL A 213 -4.95 11.17 -15.54
C VAL A 213 -4.81 12.55 -14.87
N SER A 214 -3.98 13.44 -15.40
CA SER A 214 -3.86 14.81 -14.88
C SER A 214 -5.17 15.59 -15.03
N GLN A 215 -5.87 15.46 -16.16
CA GLN A 215 -7.16 16.11 -16.39
C GLN A 215 -8.24 15.54 -15.46
N LEU A 216 -8.31 14.21 -15.33
CA LEU A 216 -9.23 13.53 -14.40
C LEU A 216 -9.01 13.99 -12.97
N ALA A 217 -7.75 14.06 -12.50
CA ALA A 217 -7.43 14.54 -11.16
C ALA A 217 -7.90 15.99 -10.92
N GLU A 218 -7.82 16.84 -11.93
CA GLU A 218 -8.32 18.22 -11.86
C GLU A 218 -9.85 18.30 -11.86
N GLU A 219 -10.52 17.49 -12.66
CA GLU A 219 -11.98 17.39 -12.65
C GLU A 219 -12.50 16.85 -11.31
N LEU A 220 -11.85 15.83 -10.74
CA LEU A 220 -12.16 15.30 -9.42
C LEU A 220 -11.91 16.33 -8.31
N ALA A 221 -10.79 17.06 -8.35
CA ALA A 221 -10.51 18.12 -7.38
C ALA A 221 -11.60 19.23 -7.40
N ARG A 222 -12.05 19.62 -8.60
CA ARG A 222 -13.17 20.57 -8.77
C ARG A 222 -14.48 19.99 -8.25
N ALA A 223 -14.74 18.71 -8.51
CA ALA A 223 -15.92 18.01 -8.01
C ALA A 223 -15.94 17.93 -6.47
N PHE A 224 -14.81 17.61 -5.84
CA PHE A 224 -14.68 17.59 -4.38
C PHE A 224 -14.95 18.97 -3.77
N ALA A 225 -14.35 20.02 -4.32
CA ALA A 225 -14.60 21.39 -3.89
C ALA A 225 -16.08 21.79 -4.01
N ALA A 226 -16.70 21.52 -5.16
CA ALA A 226 -18.09 21.87 -5.44
C ALA A 226 -19.10 21.14 -4.54
N ASN A 227 -18.75 19.95 -4.06
CA ASN A 227 -19.59 19.17 -3.15
C ASN A 227 -19.21 19.35 -1.66
N GLY A 228 -18.33 20.29 -1.34
CA GLY A 228 -17.97 20.64 0.04
C GLY A 228 -17.12 19.58 0.75
N TYR A 229 -16.43 18.72 0.01
CA TYR A 229 -15.48 17.79 0.62
C TYR A 229 -14.28 18.56 1.20
N PRO A 230 -13.84 18.23 2.42
CA PRO A 230 -12.64 18.81 3.00
C PRO A 230 -11.41 18.42 2.18
N SER A 231 -10.37 19.27 2.14
CA SER A 231 -9.10 18.92 1.50
C SER A 231 -8.53 17.64 2.11
N PHE A 232 -7.82 16.87 1.28
CA PHE A 232 -7.03 15.71 1.66
C PHE A 232 -6.13 16.00 2.88
N ASP A 233 -5.41 17.13 2.85
CA ASP A 233 -4.44 17.52 3.87
C ASP A 233 -5.02 18.46 4.95
N GLY A 234 -6.35 18.63 5.00
CA GLY A 234 -7.00 19.58 5.89
C GLY A 234 -6.80 21.06 5.52
N GLY A 235 -6.11 21.35 4.41
CA GLY A 235 -5.94 22.70 3.86
C GLY A 235 -7.20 23.25 3.20
N SER A 236 -7.07 24.45 2.61
CA SER A 236 -8.18 25.15 1.94
C SER A 236 -8.38 24.78 0.47
N LYS A 237 -7.48 23.99 -0.14
CA LYS A 237 -7.48 23.65 -1.58
C LYS A 237 -7.12 22.19 -1.83
N HIS A 238 -7.72 21.61 -2.87
CA HIS A 238 -7.48 20.23 -3.33
C HIS A 238 -6.24 20.07 -4.25
N ASP A 239 -5.31 21.03 -4.23
CA ASP A 239 -4.08 20.96 -5.05
C ASP A 239 -3.17 19.81 -4.61
N ALA A 240 -3.13 19.53 -3.30
CA ALA A 240 -2.38 18.40 -2.74
C ALA A 240 -2.90 17.05 -3.25
N TYR A 241 -4.21 16.91 -3.46
CA TYR A 241 -4.83 15.70 -4.01
C TYR A 241 -4.35 15.43 -5.46
N ARG A 242 -4.32 16.47 -6.31
CA ARG A 242 -3.81 16.35 -7.68
C ARG A 242 -2.35 15.89 -7.70
N GLY A 243 -1.54 16.43 -6.78
CA GLY A 243 -0.16 16.01 -6.60
C GLY A 243 -0.05 14.52 -6.25
N VAL A 244 -0.89 14.03 -5.34
CA VAL A 244 -0.91 12.62 -4.92
C VAL A 244 -1.22 11.69 -6.10
N VAL A 245 -2.26 11.99 -6.90
CA VAL A 245 -2.62 11.19 -8.07
C VAL A 245 -1.47 11.12 -9.09
N ARG A 246 -0.81 12.25 -9.37
CA ARG A 246 0.33 12.30 -10.29
C ARG A 246 1.53 11.48 -9.80
N VAL A 247 1.80 11.48 -8.49
CA VAL A 247 2.90 10.65 -7.96
C VAL A 247 2.53 9.17 -8.06
N SER A 248 1.29 8.78 -7.79
CA SER A 248 0.84 7.39 -7.99
C SER A 248 0.99 6.94 -9.44
N GLN A 249 0.62 7.80 -10.40
CA GLN A 249 0.82 7.49 -11.82
C GLN A 249 2.30 7.36 -12.18
N ARG A 250 3.16 8.24 -11.66
CA ARG A 250 4.60 8.13 -11.91
C ARG A 250 5.15 6.80 -11.41
N LEU A 251 4.79 6.38 -10.19
CA LEU A 251 5.21 5.09 -9.64
C LEU A 251 4.73 3.92 -10.50
N PHE A 252 3.51 4.01 -11.05
CA PHE A 252 2.99 3.00 -11.97
C PHE A 252 3.83 2.94 -13.26
N LEU A 253 4.08 4.09 -13.89
CA LEU A 253 4.88 4.18 -15.12
C LEU A 253 6.34 3.74 -14.91
N GLU A 254 6.94 4.08 -13.76
CA GLU A 254 8.27 3.62 -13.37
C GLU A 254 8.30 2.09 -13.24
N GLY A 255 7.35 1.51 -12.51
CA GLY A 255 7.26 0.05 -12.37
C GLY A 255 6.99 -0.67 -13.69
N MET A 256 6.29 -0.07 -14.65
CA MET A 256 6.14 -0.67 -15.99
C MET A 256 7.46 -0.67 -16.79
N ARG A 257 8.34 0.30 -16.57
CA ARG A 257 9.65 0.35 -17.24
C ARG A 257 10.62 -0.68 -16.67
N ASP A 258 10.49 -0.94 -15.37
CA ASP A 258 11.25 -1.93 -14.62
C ASP A 258 10.49 -3.28 -14.55
N ALA A 259 9.55 -3.53 -15.47
CA ALA A 259 8.76 -4.75 -15.48
C ALA A 259 9.61 -5.93 -15.95
N ASP A 260 9.84 -6.88 -15.03
CA ASP A 260 10.20 -8.25 -15.38
C ASP A 260 8.97 -8.96 -15.99
N ASP A 261 9.17 -10.06 -16.74
CA ASP A 261 8.11 -10.94 -17.30
C ASP A 261 7.24 -11.64 -16.22
N THR A 262 7.19 -11.11 -14.99
CA THR A 262 6.45 -11.68 -13.86
C THR A 262 4.96 -11.40 -14.03
N ASP A 263 4.25 -12.44 -14.44
CA ASP A 263 2.80 -12.44 -14.60
C ASP A 263 2.09 -13.04 -13.36
N ALA A 264 1.04 -12.36 -12.89
CA ALA A 264 0.18 -12.82 -11.81
C ALA A 264 -1.10 -13.51 -12.30
N HIS A 265 -1.42 -13.55 -13.61
CA HIS A 265 -2.61 -14.23 -14.15
C HIS A 265 -2.62 -15.72 -13.82
N GLY A 266 -1.46 -16.37 -13.74
CA GLY A 266 -1.33 -17.78 -13.33
C GLY A 266 -1.57 -18.04 -11.83
N LEU A 267 -1.59 -17.01 -10.99
CA LEU A 267 -1.77 -17.15 -9.53
C LEU A 267 -3.24 -17.08 -9.15
N THR A 268 -3.64 -17.83 -8.12
CA THR A 268 -4.99 -17.71 -7.54
C THR A 268 -5.07 -16.46 -6.67
N ILE A 269 -6.28 -15.94 -6.44
CA ILE A 269 -6.51 -14.80 -5.53
C ILE A 269 -5.93 -15.02 -4.12
N PRO A 270 -6.12 -16.19 -3.47
CA PRO A 270 -5.44 -16.48 -2.20
C PRO A 270 -3.92 -16.48 -2.29
N ASP A 271 -3.33 -16.89 -3.42
CA ASP A 271 -1.88 -16.89 -3.60
C ASP A 271 -1.34 -15.46 -3.71
N ILE A 272 -1.96 -14.63 -4.55
CA ILE A 272 -1.61 -13.21 -4.68
C ILE A 272 -1.69 -12.51 -3.32
N ALA A 273 -2.78 -12.73 -2.58
CA ALA A 273 -2.94 -12.19 -1.24
C ALA A 273 -1.81 -12.62 -0.30
N ARG A 274 -1.39 -13.90 -0.37
CA ARG A 274 -0.27 -14.42 0.43
C ARG A 274 1.07 -13.79 0.04
N HIS A 275 1.33 -13.56 -1.25
CA HIS A 275 2.53 -12.85 -1.70
C HIS A 275 2.57 -11.44 -1.12
N LEU A 276 1.46 -10.69 -1.21
CA LEU A 276 1.34 -9.34 -0.65
C LEU A 276 1.52 -9.34 0.87
N ASP A 277 0.90 -10.28 1.59
CA ASP A 277 1.02 -10.41 3.04
C ASP A 277 2.47 -10.74 3.45
N ASN A 278 3.15 -11.66 2.75
CA ASN A 278 4.53 -12.04 3.00
C ASN A 278 5.52 -10.91 2.69
N GLY A 279 5.22 -10.11 1.66
CA GLY A 279 5.97 -8.91 1.30
C GLY A 279 5.67 -7.70 2.18
N PHE A 280 4.77 -7.84 3.17
CA PHE A 280 4.29 -6.75 4.02
C PHE A 280 3.76 -5.55 3.22
N PHE A 281 3.15 -5.82 2.07
CA PHE A 281 2.64 -4.79 1.18
C PHE A 281 1.49 -4.02 1.82
N SER A 282 1.51 -2.69 1.67
CA SER A 282 0.40 -1.81 1.99
C SER A 282 0.32 -0.70 0.96
N LEU A 283 -0.88 -0.20 0.65
CA LEU A 283 -1.05 0.97 -0.20
C LEU A 283 -0.33 2.22 0.37
N GLU A 284 -0.18 2.30 1.69
CA GLU A 284 0.52 3.39 2.38
C GLU A 284 2.06 3.30 2.23
N HIS A 285 2.55 2.09 1.94
CA HIS A 285 3.95 1.77 1.71
C HIS A 285 4.09 0.90 0.44
N PRO A 286 3.87 1.49 -0.74
CA PRO A 286 3.83 0.77 -2.00
C PRO A 286 5.25 0.32 -2.40
N ALA A 287 5.68 -0.83 -1.89
CA ALA A 287 6.97 -1.45 -2.22
C ALA A 287 6.79 -2.61 -3.21
N PRO A 288 7.76 -2.87 -4.10
CA PRO A 288 7.76 -4.07 -4.93
C PRO A 288 7.72 -5.34 -4.08
N VAL A 289 6.95 -6.33 -4.53
CA VAL A 289 6.82 -7.63 -3.86
C VAL A 289 7.38 -8.72 -4.77
N PRO A 290 8.36 -9.53 -4.33
CA PRO A 290 8.88 -10.62 -5.13
C PRO A 290 7.79 -11.60 -5.60
N GLY A 291 7.79 -11.91 -6.89
CA GLY A 291 6.81 -12.80 -7.53
C GLY A 291 5.49 -12.11 -7.91
N LEU A 292 5.40 -10.78 -7.80
CA LEU A 292 4.30 -9.99 -8.33
C LEU A 292 4.85 -8.90 -9.27
N PRO A 293 4.02 -8.36 -10.19
CA PRO A 293 4.47 -7.34 -11.12
C PRO A 293 4.99 -6.08 -10.40
N THR A 294 6.12 -5.55 -10.85
CA THR A 294 6.77 -4.37 -10.26
C THR A 294 5.93 -3.09 -10.41
N TRP A 295 5.02 -3.03 -11.39
CA TRP A 295 4.06 -1.95 -11.58
C TRP A 295 2.89 -1.96 -10.57
N LEU A 296 2.65 -3.09 -9.88
CA LEU A 296 1.49 -3.29 -9.01
C LEU A 296 1.34 -2.22 -7.92
N PRO A 297 2.39 -1.84 -7.18
CA PRO A 297 2.28 -0.84 -6.12
C PRO A 297 1.76 0.51 -6.64
N GLY A 298 2.29 0.97 -7.77
CA GLY A 298 1.88 2.21 -8.42
C GLY A 298 0.45 2.13 -8.95
N LYS A 299 0.10 1.03 -9.63
CA LYS A 299 -1.25 0.84 -10.20
C LYS A 299 -2.32 0.79 -9.11
N ALA A 300 -2.12 -0.02 -8.08
CA ALA A 300 -3.07 -0.14 -6.98
C ALA A 300 -3.28 1.21 -6.28
N LEU A 301 -2.22 1.99 -6.09
CA LEU A 301 -2.30 3.32 -5.50
C LEU A 301 -2.98 4.34 -6.41
N LEU A 302 -2.73 4.29 -7.72
CA LEU A 302 -3.38 5.16 -8.70
C LEU A 302 -4.89 4.92 -8.74
N ILE A 303 -5.32 3.66 -8.77
CA ILE A 303 -6.73 3.28 -8.70
C ILE A 303 -7.32 3.70 -7.34
N TRP A 304 -6.60 3.52 -6.24
CA TRP A 304 -7.07 3.97 -4.92
C TRP A 304 -7.35 5.48 -4.91
N ASN A 305 -6.37 6.28 -5.33
CA ASN A 305 -6.43 7.74 -5.29
C ASN A 305 -7.41 8.34 -6.30
N THR A 306 -7.80 7.61 -7.34
CA THR A 306 -8.79 8.06 -8.32
C THR A 306 -10.16 7.50 -8.02
N VAL A 307 -10.30 6.18 -7.96
CA VAL A 307 -11.59 5.48 -7.94
C VAL A 307 -12.16 5.39 -6.53
N ILE A 308 -11.39 4.90 -5.56
CA ILE A 308 -11.89 4.78 -4.18
C ILE A 308 -12.11 6.17 -3.58
N CYS A 309 -11.22 7.13 -3.85
CA CYS A 309 -11.39 8.50 -3.38
C CYS A 309 -12.59 9.22 -4.02
N ALA A 310 -12.97 8.91 -5.26
CA ALA A 310 -14.20 9.45 -5.85
C ALA A 310 -15.49 8.95 -5.15
N ILE A 311 -15.40 7.85 -4.40
CA ILE A 311 -16.50 7.29 -3.60
C ILE A 311 -16.45 7.78 -2.15
N ALA A 312 -15.32 7.52 -1.48
CA ALA A 312 -15.16 7.77 -0.04
C ALA A 312 -14.76 9.21 0.28
N GLY A 313 -14.26 9.95 -0.71
CA GLY A 313 -13.80 11.33 -0.58
C GLY A 313 -12.27 11.43 -0.55
N PRO A 314 -11.73 12.66 -0.72
CA PRO A 314 -10.31 12.90 -0.91
C PRO A 314 -9.49 12.75 0.38
N ARG A 315 -10.12 12.70 1.56
CA ARG A 315 -9.44 12.39 2.83
C ARG A 315 -8.87 10.97 2.88
N GLU A 316 -9.42 10.07 2.08
CA GLU A 316 -8.91 8.72 1.95
C GLU A 316 -7.72 8.62 1.01
N ALA A 317 -7.34 9.71 0.32
CA ALA A 317 -6.20 9.67 -0.57
C ALA A 317 -4.93 9.27 0.19
N ILE A 318 -4.14 8.40 -0.41
CA ILE A 318 -2.89 7.93 0.16
C ILE A 318 -1.78 8.60 -0.64
N ARG A 319 -1.07 9.52 0.01
CA ARG A 319 0.19 10.00 -0.54
C ARG A 319 1.16 8.82 -0.50
N PRO A 320 1.74 8.38 -1.63
CA PRO A 320 2.84 7.42 -1.57
C PRO A 320 3.95 8.06 -0.76
N THR A 321 4.21 7.48 0.40
CA THR A 321 5.26 7.98 1.26
C THR A 321 6.54 7.27 0.87
N GLY A 322 7.50 7.99 0.29
CA GLY A 322 8.89 7.64 0.52
C GLY A 322 9.15 7.87 2.01
N SER A 323 9.22 6.78 2.80
CA SER A 323 9.49 6.74 4.25
C SER A 323 8.97 7.95 5.07
N ASN A 324 7.71 8.33 4.86
CA ASN A 324 7.14 9.52 5.50
C ASN A 324 5.64 9.34 5.72
N ARG A 325 5.26 8.56 6.74
CA ARG A 325 4.28 8.97 7.79
C ARG A 325 3.02 8.08 8.09
N THR A 326 3.15 7.21 9.12
CA THR A 326 2.33 7.01 10.37
C THR A 326 0.89 6.39 10.40
N ALA A 327 0.63 5.24 11.08
CA ALA A 327 -0.65 4.86 11.84
C ALA A 327 -0.50 4.27 13.31
N THR A 328 -1.54 4.46 14.18
CA THR A 328 -1.77 4.55 15.69
C THR A 328 -1.92 3.35 16.65
N THR A 329 -1.30 3.46 17.85
CA THR A 329 -1.42 2.75 19.14
C THR A 329 -0.40 1.65 19.56
N LEU A 330 -0.08 1.66 20.86
CA LEU A 330 0.80 0.75 21.61
C LEU A 330 0.16 -0.64 21.84
N GLU A 331 0.84 -1.71 21.43
CA GLU A 331 0.65 -3.04 22.03
C GLU A 331 1.98 -3.65 22.51
N PRO A 332 1.97 -4.40 23.63
CA PRO A 332 3.18 -4.99 24.20
C PRO A 332 3.68 -6.12 23.29
N ALA A 333 4.91 -5.99 22.81
CA ALA A 333 5.57 -7.06 22.05
C ALA A 333 5.60 -8.35 22.91
N GLN A 334 4.91 -9.38 22.43
CA GLN A 334 5.03 -10.73 22.96
C GLN A 334 6.45 -11.25 22.72
N ARG A 335 6.94 -11.93 23.76
CA ARG A 335 8.27 -12.51 23.90
C ARG A 335 8.63 -13.40 22.71
N SER A 336 9.77 -13.11 22.07
CA SER A 336 10.53 -14.11 21.31
C SER A 336 11.94 -14.22 21.89
N THR A 337 12.23 -15.38 22.45
CA THR A 337 13.54 -15.83 22.92
C THR A 337 14.32 -16.48 21.78
N VAL A 338 15.11 -15.76 20.97
CA VAL A 338 16.19 -16.36 20.14
C VAL A 338 17.27 -15.32 19.78
N THR A 339 18.55 -15.72 19.97
CA THR A 339 19.86 -15.13 19.60
C THR A 339 20.07 -13.61 19.71
N ARG A 340 20.99 -13.21 20.60
CA ARG A 340 21.26 -11.81 21.01
C ARG A 340 22.10 -11.01 20.01
N ALA A 341 23.03 -11.64 19.32
CA ALA A 341 23.87 -10.97 18.32
C ALA A 341 23.12 -10.90 16.98
N VAL A 342 23.21 -9.73 16.32
CA VAL A 342 22.64 -9.52 14.99
C VAL A 342 23.53 -10.24 13.98
N HIS A 343 22.97 -11.19 13.24
CA HIS A 343 23.67 -11.96 12.20
C HIS A 343 22.78 -12.07 10.96
N GLY A 344 23.36 -12.05 9.77
CA GLY A 344 22.61 -12.01 8.52
C GLY A 344 22.16 -10.58 8.19
N GLU A 345 20.92 -10.41 7.77
CA GLU A 345 20.36 -9.09 7.47
C GLU A 345 19.92 -8.38 8.76
N ALA A 346 20.40 -7.14 8.96
CA ALA A 346 19.95 -6.25 10.02
C ALA A 346 18.92 -5.26 9.49
N LEU A 347 17.80 -5.15 10.20
CA LEU A 347 16.70 -4.26 9.82
C LEU A 347 16.52 -3.18 10.88
N LEU A 348 16.67 -1.91 10.49
CA LEU A 348 16.30 -0.77 11.32
C LEU A 348 14.85 -0.40 11.01
N ARG A 349 13.96 -0.53 11.99
CA ARG A 349 12.58 -0.09 11.88
C ARG A 349 12.38 1.23 12.60
N ARG A 350 11.75 2.22 11.98
CA ARG A 350 11.26 3.40 12.69
C ARG A 350 9.92 3.06 13.33
N CYS A 351 9.83 3.17 14.64
CA CYS A 351 8.58 3.09 15.38
C CYS A 351 7.92 4.45 15.37
N LEU A 352 6.78 4.52 14.71
CA LEU A 352 6.02 5.74 14.58
C LEU A 352 5.27 5.99 15.89
N GLN A 353 4.86 7.24 16.18
CA GLN A 353 4.11 7.57 17.42
C GLN A 353 2.87 6.72 17.61
N ASN A 354 2.47 6.16 16.50
CA ASN A 354 1.27 5.53 16.31
C ASN A 354 1.50 3.99 16.18
N GLY A 355 2.68 3.49 16.50
CA GLY A 355 2.86 2.04 16.70
C GLY A 355 3.01 1.23 15.41
N ASP A 356 2.71 1.82 14.26
CA ASP A 356 3.24 1.39 12.97
C ASP A 356 4.77 1.37 12.98
N ARG A 357 5.30 0.48 12.14
CA ARG A 357 6.73 0.27 11.96
C ARG A 357 7.05 0.32 10.48
N GLU A 358 7.83 1.30 10.07
CA GLU A 358 8.40 1.34 8.71
C GLU A 358 9.84 0.84 8.75
N VAL A 359 10.27 0.10 7.72
CA VAL A 359 11.69 -0.23 7.55
C VAL A 359 12.41 1.04 7.09
N ALA A 360 13.29 1.53 7.95
CA ALA A 360 14.04 2.76 7.78
C ALA A 360 15.45 2.52 7.20
N GLY A 361 15.93 1.28 7.27
CA GLY A 361 17.14 0.84 6.59
C GLY A 361 17.34 -0.65 6.74
N THR A 362 18.02 -1.24 5.77
CA THR A 362 18.45 -2.64 5.78
C THR A 362 19.95 -2.70 5.52
N VAL A 363 20.62 -3.73 6.02
CA VAL A 363 22.02 -4.02 5.68
C VAL A 363 22.36 -5.49 5.90
N ASP A 364 23.04 -6.09 4.95
CA ASP A 364 23.54 -7.47 5.08
C ASP A 364 24.88 -7.49 5.84
N LEU A 365 24.91 -8.15 6.99
CA LEU A 365 26.09 -8.33 7.85
C LEU A 365 26.90 -9.60 7.51
N SER A 366 26.44 -10.42 6.55
CA SER A 366 27.12 -11.67 6.17
C SER A 366 28.20 -11.48 5.11
N VAL A 367 28.19 -10.34 4.42
CA VAL A 367 29.13 -10.02 3.34
C VAL A 367 30.39 -9.30 3.85
N PHE A 368 31.50 -9.45 3.12
CA PHE A 368 32.77 -8.82 3.48
C PHE A 368 32.69 -7.28 3.42
N GLU A 369 32.00 -6.75 2.40
CA GLU A 369 31.71 -5.32 2.27
C GLU A 369 30.20 -5.10 2.17
N PRO A 370 29.54 -4.72 3.28
CA PRO A 370 28.11 -4.45 3.30
C PRO A 370 27.75 -3.32 2.32
N GLU A 371 26.93 -3.64 1.31
CA GLU A 371 26.40 -2.66 0.38
C GLU A 371 25.61 -1.58 1.12
N GLY A 372 25.52 -0.39 0.54
CA GLY A 372 24.83 0.70 1.22
C GLY A 372 25.53 1.18 2.50
N THR A 373 26.87 1.03 2.61
CA THR A 373 27.68 1.61 3.69
C THR A 373 28.92 2.36 3.17
N ALA A 374 29.47 3.30 3.95
CA ALA A 374 30.69 4.05 3.59
C ALA A 374 31.82 3.77 4.58
N LEU A 375 33.06 3.57 4.11
CA LEU A 375 34.19 3.29 4.99
C LEU A 375 34.50 4.50 5.89
N LEU A 376 34.56 4.27 7.20
CA LEU A 376 34.99 5.26 8.18
C LEU A 376 36.48 5.06 8.47
N PRO A 377 37.23 6.13 8.80
CA PRO A 377 38.59 6.00 9.32
C PRO A 377 38.55 5.10 10.56
N GLY A 378 39.29 4.00 10.52
CA GLY A 378 39.34 3.04 11.63
C GLY A 378 40.22 3.56 12.75
N ASP A 379 39.67 3.65 13.96
CA ASP A 379 40.48 3.71 15.18
C ASP A 379 40.88 2.28 15.58
N ASN A 380 42.16 2.10 15.93
CA ASN A 380 42.69 0.85 16.49
C ASN A 380 42.65 -0.39 15.57
N GLY A 381 42.64 -0.21 14.25
CA GLY A 381 42.77 -1.31 13.29
C GLY A 381 41.49 -2.12 13.03
N ALA A 382 40.36 -1.72 13.62
CA ALA A 382 39.05 -2.29 13.30
C ALA A 382 38.47 -1.65 12.04
N THR A 383 37.96 -2.47 11.11
CA THR A 383 37.21 -1.96 9.95
C THR A 383 35.87 -1.42 10.44
N ARG A 384 35.63 -0.13 10.19
CA ARG A 384 34.37 0.54 10.55
C ARG A 384 33.72 1.12 9.30
N ARG A 385 32.41 0.97 9.18
CA ARG A 385 31.64 1.52 8.04
C ARG A 385 30.41 2.26 8.56
N LEU A 386 30.13 3.44 8.03
CA LEU A 386 28.91 4.18 8.28
C LEU A 386 27.75 3.50 7.55
N TRP A 387 26.73 3.10 8.29
CA TRP A 387 25.46 2.65 7.72
C TRP A 387 24.50 3.82 7.53
N LEU A 388 24.09 4.46 8.63
CA LEU A 388 23.10 5.54 8.63
C LEU A 388 23.48 6.67 9.59
N VAL A 389 23.10 7.89 9.22
CA VAL A 389 23.12 9.07 10.09
C VAL A 389 21.68 9.48 10.37
N MET A 390 21.28 9.48 11.63
CA MET A 390 19.94 9.86 12.06
C MET A 390 19.94 11.30 12.55
N GLY A 391 19.00 12.11 12.07
CA GLY A 391 18.80 13.45 12.62
C GLY A 391 17.81 14.31 11.86
N SER A 392 17.67 15.57 12.26
CA SER A 392 16.65 16.47 11.73
C SER A 392 16.90 16.84 10.27
N ALA A 393 15.84 16.80 9.44
CA ALA A 393 15.92 17.27 8.05
C ALA A 393 16.17 18.79 7.93
N PHE A 394 15.96 19.54 9.01
CA PHE A 394 16.10 20.99 9.04
C PHE A 394 17.47 21.42 9.58
N ASP A 395 18.00 22.54 9.09
CA ASP A 395 19.38 23.03 9.25
C ASP A 395 20.43 22.29 8.39
N GLU A 396 20.26 22.37 7.06
CA GLU A 396 21.24 21.85 6.08
C GLU A 396 22.62 22.51 6.20
N GLN A 397 22.69 23.68 6.85
CA GLN A 397 23.93 24.42 7.09
C GLN A 397 24.62 24.02 8.40
N ALA A 398 24.06 23.09 9.17
CA ALA A 398 24.69 22.61 10.38
C ALA A 398 26.07 22.03 10.05
N ARG A 399 27.07 22.40 10.87
CA ARG A 399 28.41 21.85 10.73
C ARG A 399 28.38 20.32 10.91
N VAL A 400 28.98 19.60 9.96
CA VAL A 400 29.18 18.15 10.03
C VAL A 400 30.03 17.83 11.27
N PRO A 401 29.60 16.90 12.14
CA PRO A 401 30.38 16.47 13.30
C PRO A 401 31.71 15.88 12.87
N ALA A 402 32.77 16.09 13.68
CA ALA A 402 34.12 15.59 13.39
C ALA A 402 34.15 14.08 13.05
N ALA A 403 33.32 13.28 13.71
CA ALA A 403 33.21 11.84 13.48
C ALA A 403 32.71 11.46 12.05
N LEU A 404 32.12 12.40 11.32
CA LEU A 404 31.57 12.20 9.98
C LEU A 404 32.32 13.00 8.90
N GLU A 405 33.31 13.83 9.27
CA GLU A 405 34.01 14.72 8.32
C GLU A 405 34.63 13.94 7.14
N ALA A 406 35.22 12.76 7.41
CA ALA A 406 35.84 11.92 6.39
C ALA A 406 34.85 11.33 5.35
N VAL A 407 33.56 11.28 5.68
CA VAL A 407 32.49 10.73 4.83
C VAL A 407 31.42 11.76 4.52
N ALA A 408 31.73 13.05 4.66
CA ALA A 408 30.76 14.14 4.54
C ALA A 408 29.97 14.11 3.21
N GLN A 409 30.64 13.74 2.12
CA GLN A 409 30.04 13.60 0.79
C GLN A 409 29.01 12.47 0.66
N ASP A 410 29.12 11.43 1.51
CA ASP A 410 28.23 10.27 1.48
C ASP A 410 27.02 10.44 2.41
N ILE A 411 27.08 11.40 3.35
CA ILE A 411 26.01 11.64 4.32
C ILE A 411 24.64 11.80 3.66
N PRO A 412 24.44 12.59 2.58
CA PRO A 412 23.11 12.76 2.00
C PRO A 412 22.44 11.45 1.55
N LYS A 413 23.22 10.47 1.08
CA LYS A 413 22.73 9.15 0.67
C LYS A 413 22.45 8.22 1.87
N ARG A 414 22.92 8.60 3.06
CA ARG A 414 22.89 7.82 4.31
C ARG A 414 22.10 8.51 5.40
N PHE A 415 21.46 9.63 5.06
CA PHE A 415 20.77 10.46 6.02
C PHE A 415 19.35 9.96 6.21
N LEU A 416 19.06 9.54 7.44
CA LEU A 416 17.73 9.14 7.87
C LEU A 416 17.11 10.29 8.67
N SER A 417 16.15 10.98 8.05
CA SER A 417 15.47 12.12 8.66
C SER A 417 14.64 11.69 9.87
N THR A 418 14.84 12.32 11.02
CA THR A 418 13.95 12.13 12.18
C THR A 418 12.66 12.90 11.97
N ALA A 419 11.53 12.31 12.39
CA ALA A 419 10.20 12.79 12.05
C ALA A 419 9.29 12.70 13.28
N ARG A 420 8.67 13.83 13.70
CA ARG A 420 7.62 13.86 14.74
C ARG A 420 6.26 14.14 14.16
N PHE A 421 5.27 13.45 14.67
CA PHE A 421 3.93 13.45 14.12
C PHE A 421 3.02 14.17 15.09
N ASP A 422 2.10 14.97 14.58
CA ASP A 422 1.09 15.55 15.45
C ASP A 422 -0.02 14.53 15.70
N GLU A 423 -0.97 14.92 16.53
CA GLU A 423 -2.16 14.13 16.89
C GLU A 423 -3.02 13.76 15.65
N HIS A 424 -2.74 14.39 14.50
CA HIS A 424 -3.42 14.18 13.23
C HIS A 424 -2.56 13.40 12.22
N GLY A 425 -1.38 12.91 12.61
CA GLY A 425 -0.47 12.15 11.75
C GLY A 425 0.35 13.01 10.77
N ASN A 426 0.26 14.33 10.84
CA ASN A 426 0.99 15.22 9.93
C ASN A 426 2.47 15.28 10.23
N GLN A 427 3.22 15.68 9.20
CA GLN A 427 4.64 15.97 9.36
C GLN A 427 4.88 17.23 10.18
N ILE A 428 4.93 17.14 11.51
CA ILE A 428 5.31 18.31 12.33
C ILE A 428 6.78 18.29 12.73
N GLU A 429 7.21 19.47 13.16
CA GLU A 429 8.52 19.74 13.73
C GLU A 429 8.89 18.69 14.79
N GLY A 430 10.03 18.02 14.58
CA GLY A 430 10.76 17.40 15.67
C GLY A 430 11.35 18.50 16.55
N ARG A 431 10.56 19.06 17.48
CA ARG A 431 11.15 19.89 18.53
C ARG A 431 12.17 19.04 19.28
N GLY A 432 13.46 19.25 18.99
CA GLY A 432 14.55 18.74 19.80
C GLY A 432 15.65 17.91 19.14
N ASP A 433 15.43 17.33 17.96
CA ASP A 433 16.48 16.55 17.31
C ASP A 433 17.52 17.46 16.62
N SER A 434 18.80 17.15 16.79
CA SER A 434 19.88 17.86 16.08
C SER A 434 19.96 17.40 14.62
N ARG A 435 20.47 18.24 13.70
CA ARG A 435 20.66 17.86 12.27
C ARG A 435 21.40 16.53 12.15
N TYR A 436 22.49 16.38 12.88
CA TYR A 436 23.19 15.11 13.05
C TYR A 436 23.01 14.70 14.51
N HIS A 437 22.08 13.79 14.78
CA HIS A 437 21.69 13.40 16.14
C HIS A 437 22.47 12.19 16.62
N ALA A 438 22.43 11.11 15.83
CA ALA A 438 23.11 9.86 16.13
C ALA A 438 23.59 9.19 14.85
N MET A 439 24.58 8.30 14.94
CA MET A 439 25.03 7.47 13.83
C MET A 439 24.97 5.99 14.17
N LEU A 440 24.63 5.20 13.15
CA LEU A 440 24.75 3.75 13.14
C LEU A 440 25.95 3.36 12.29
N SER A 441 26.88 2.65 12.90
CA SER A 441 28.10 2.15 12.26
C SER A 441 28.14 0.63 12.30
N LEU A 442 28.74 0.03 11.29
CA LEU A 442 29.15 -1.37 11.32
C LEU A 442 30.59 -1.46 11.78
N VAL A 443 30.87 -2.35 12.72
CA VAL A 443 32.23 -2.64 13.20
C VAL A 443 32.52 -4.12 12.98
N GLN A 444 33.60 -4.39 12.26
CA GLN A 444 34.07 -5.74 11.98
C GLN A 444 34.99 -6.21 13.11
N ASP A 445 34.67 -7.37 13.68
CA ASP A 445 35.52 -8.09 14.62
C ASP A 445 35.76 -9.54 14.15
N ALA A 446 36.39 -10.36 15.02
CA ALA A 446 36.67 -11.76 14.72
C ALA A 446 35.42 -12.64 14.51
N ARG A 447 34.23 -12.16 14.87
CA ARG A 447 32.94 -12.85 14.79
C ARG A 447 32.06 -12.33 13.65
N GLY A 448 32.48 -11.26 12.96
CA GLY A 448 31.77 -10.67 11.82
C GLY A 448 31.43 -9.20 12.04
N TRP A 449 30.41 -8.72 11.34
CA TRP A 449 29.92 -7.35 11.51
C TRP A 449 28.97 -7.24 12.70
N SER A 450 29.11 -6.16 13.46
CA SER A 450 28.20 -5.75 14.53
C SER A 450 27.71 -4.33 14.29
N VAL A 451 26.50 -4.01 14.77
CA VAL A 451 25.92 -2.67 14.66
C VAL A 451 26.20 -1.88 15.94
N GLU A 452 26.84 -0.72 15.80
CA GLU A 452 27.09 0.23 16.89
C GLU A 452 26.28 1.51 16.72
N LEU A 453 25.74 2.02 17.83
CA LEU A 453 25.11 3.32 17.92
C LEU A 453 25.99 4.30 18.70
N ARG A 454 26.13 5.53 18.17
CA ARG A 454 26.76 6.65 18.86
C ARG A 454 25.93 7.93 18.74
N ASP A 455 25.82 8.71 19.82
CA ASP A 455 25.28 10.07 19.80
C ASP A 455 26.31 11.07 19.25
N LEU A 456 25.88 11.99 18.39
CA LEU A 456 26.76 12.94 17.69
C LEU A 456 26.85 14.30 18.41
N GLY A 457 26.65 14.31 19.72
CA GLY A 457 26.59 15.53 20.52
C GLY A 457 25.25 16.25 20.35
N SER A 458 24.18 15.47 20.32
CA SER A 458 22.81 15.96 20.21
C SER A 458 22.45 16.85 21.40
N LYS A 459 21.51 17.79 21.17
CA LYS A 459 21.01 18.68 22.23
C LYS A 459 20.20 17.95 23.29
N ASN A 460 19.48 16.89 22.88
CA ASN A 460 18.44 16.27 23.71
C ASN A 460 18.75 14.83 24.11
N GLY A 461 19.91 14.30 23.70
CA GLY A 461 20.40 12.99 24.08
C GLY A 461 19.73 11.84 23.32
N THR A 462 20.42 10.71 23.34
CA THR A 462 19.98 9.43 22.79
C THR A 462 20.02 8.38 23.89
N TYR A 463 19.09 7.43 23.90
CA TYR A 463 19.21 6.24 24.75
C TYR A 463 18.68 4.99 24.07
N VAL A 464 19.14 3.82 24.54
CA VAL A 464 18.69 2.51 24.07
C VAL A 464 17.98 1.77 25.20
N MET A 465 16.81 1.21 24.91
CA MET A 465 16.11 0.30 25.82
C MET A 465 16.35 -1.14 25.39
N ARG A 466 16.83 -1.95 26.32
CA ARG A 466 17.05 -3.39 26.13
C ARG A 466 16.23 -4.18 27.13
N SER A 467 15.48 -5.17 26.64
CA SER A 467 14.73 -6.09 27.51
C SER A 467 15.57 -7.34 27.81
N ARG A 468 15.86 -7.61 29.09
CA ARG A 468 16.65 -8.76 29.53
C ARG A 468 15.97 -9.45 30.71
N GLU A 469 15.65 -10.74 30.55
CA GLU A 469 15.14 -11.59 31.66
C GLU A 469 13.93 -10.99 32.40
N GLY A 470 13.05 -10.28 31.68
CA GLY A 470 11.88 -9.61 32.25
C GLY A 470 12.15 -8.23 32.85
N ARG A 471 13.40 -7.78 32.84
CA ARG A 471 13.86 -6.45 33.30
C ARG A 471 14.17 -5.55 32.09
N ARG A 472 13.97 -4.24 32.21
CA ARG A 472 14.31 -3.26 31.16
C ARG A 472 15.54 -2.49 31.60
N LEU A 473 16.58 -2.52 30.77
CA LEU A 473 17.81 -1.76 30.95
C LEU A 473 17.81 -0.57 29.99
N PHE A 474 18.36 0.56 30.45
CA PHE A 474 18.44 1.80 29.70
C PHE A 474 19.91 2.22 29.56
N PHE A 475 20.37 2.31 28.32
CA PHE A 475 21.72 2.78 28.01
C PHE A 475 21.65 4.19 27.45
N VAL A 476 22.00 5.18 28.24
CA VAL A 476 21.97 6.60 27.87
C VAL A 476 23.30 6.95 27.23
N LEU A 477 23.28 7.46 26.01
CA LEU A 477 24.50 7.83 25.30
C LEU A 477 24.99 9.21 25.73
N SER A 478 26.28 9.30 26.06
CA SER A 478 26.95 10.57 26.39
C SER A 478 26.79 11.59 25.26
N SER A 479 26.30 12.79 25.57
CA SER A 479 26.11 13.90 24.62
C SER A 479 26.73 15.21 25.14
N ARG A 480 26.39 16.37 24.55
CA ARG A 480 26.96 17.68 24.95
C ARG A 480 26.67 18.07 26.41
N GLY A 481 25.63 17.49 27.03
CA GLY A 481 25.32 17.68 28.44
C GLY A 481 25.74 16.46 29.26
N SER A 482 26.57 16.65 30.29
CA SER A 482 26.84 15.60 31.27
C SER A 482 25.59 15.37 32.12
N THR A 483 25.04 14.16 32.11
CA THR A 483 23.99 13.71 33.03
C THR A 483 24.49 12.50 33.82
N THR A 484 24.03 12.32 35.06
CA THR A 484 24.31 11.09 35.82
C THR A 484 23.17 10.09 35.64
N ALA A 485 23.43 8.81 35.91
CA ALA A 485 22.41 7.77 35.84
C ALA A 485 21.23 8.10 36.78
N GLU A 486 21.50 8.60 37.99
CA GLU A 486 20.49 8.95 38.98
C GLU A 486 19.63 10.13 38.52
N ALA A 487 20.25 11.17 37.97
CA ALA A 487 19.54 12.35 37.49
C ALA A 487 18.63 12.03 36.31
N TRP A 488 19.12 11.20 35.37
CA TRP A 488 18.34 10.75 34.23
C TRP A 488 17.21 9.80 34.65
N ALA A 489 17.49 8.84 35.53
CA ALA A 489 16.51 7.89 36.05
C ALA A 489 15.37 8.60 36.78
N ALA A 490 15.70 9.59 37.63
CA ALA A 490 14.71 10.41 38.33
C ALA A 490 13.83 11.21 37.36
N HIS A 491 14.39 11.74 36.27
CA HIS A 491 13.62 12.45 35.24
C HIS A 491 12.65 11.53 34.49
N MET A 492 13.08 10.31 34.18
CA MET A 492 12.32 9.33 33.39
C MET A 492 11.40 8.44 34.25
N GLY A 493 11.46 8.55 35.57
CA GLY A 493 10.66 7.75 36.51
C GLY A 493 11.05 6.27 36.52
N VAL A 494 12.34 5.95 36.36
CA VAL A 494 12.88 4.58 36.36
C VAL A 494 13.92 4.39 37.48
N ASP A 495 14.27 3.15 37.80
CA ASP A 495 15.29 2.84 38.79
C ASP A 495 16.70 3.15 38.26
N ALA A 496 17.52 3.86 39.03
CA ALA A 496 18.88 4.22 38.63
C ALA A 496 19.78 2.99 38.41
N SER A 497 19.49 1.87 39.08
CA SER A 497 20.21 0.60 38.88
C SER A 497 19.94 -0.05 37.52
N ASP A 498 18.91 0.40 36.80
CA ASP A 498 18.58 -0.04 35.44
C ASP A 498 19.20 0.86 34.36
N VAL A 499 19.93 1.91 34.75
CA VAL A 499 20.49 2.93 33.84
C VAL A 499 22.01 2.85 33.79
N ALA A 500 22.56 2.82 32.57
CA ALA A 500 24.00 2.92 32.31
C ALA A 500 24.29 4.08 31.36
N ILE A 501 25.27 4.92 31.69
CA ILE A 501 25.77 5.96 30.79
C ILE A 501 26.93 5.38 29.97
N VAL A 502 26.88 5.50 28.64
CA VAL A 502 27.87 4.92 27.72
C VAL A 502 28.19 5.88 26.57
N ASP A 503 29.40 5.83 26.01
CA ASP A 503 29.73 6.67 24.85
C ASP A 503 29.31 6.04 23.51
N VAL A 504 29.26 4.71 23.48
CA VAL A 504 28.88 3.89 22.34
C VAL A 504 28.23 2.60 22.85
N ILE A 505 27.30 2.05 22.08
CA ILE A 505 26.68 0.76 22.41
C ILE A 505 26.60 -0.12 21.16
N THR A 506 27.05 -1.37 21.31
CA THR A 506 26.75 -2.44 20.35
C THR A 506 25.32 -2.88 20.54
N LEU A 507 24.52 -2.76 19.48
CA LEU A 507 23.11 -3.07 19.48
C LEU A 507 22.89 -4.59 19.38
N GLU A 508 21.87 -5.05 20.10
CA GLU A 508 21.36 -6.41 20.05
C GLU A 508 20.01 -6.42 19.32
N ARG A 509 19.65 -7.61 18.80
CA ARG A 509 18.33 -7.81 18.22
C ARG A 509 17.23 -7.50 19.25
N GLY A 510 16.28 -6.67 18.86
CA GLY A 510 15.17 -6.20 19.69
C GLY A 510 15.48 -4.93 20.50
N ASP A 511 16.67 -4.35 20.37
CA ASP A 511 16.98 -3.07 20.99
C ASP A 511 16.11 -1.96 20.42
N ILE A 512 15.64 -1.09 21.32
CA ILE A 512 14.85 0.09 20.96
C ILE A 512 15.72 1.33 21.14
N ILE A 513 16.00 2.04 20.06
CA ILE A 513 16.72 3.31 20.06
C ILE A 513 15.71 4.44 20.23
N GLN A 514 15.91 5.30 21.21
CA GLN A 514 15.09 6.48 21.45
C GLN A 514 15.93 7.75 21.26
N LEU A 515 15.49 8.58 20.32
CA LEU A 515 15.91 9.97 20.16
C LEU A 515 14.82 10.87 20.78
N CYS A 516 15.04 12.18 20.82
CA CYS A 516 14.04 13.11 21.37
C CYS A 516 12.72 13.08 20.58
N GLY A 517 12.82 13.04 19.25
CA GLY A 517 11.66 13.05 18.35
C GLY A 517 11.18 11.68 17.88
N SER A 518 12.08 10.69 17.83
CA SER A 518 11.90 9.47 17.05
C SER A 518 12.31 8.23 17.82
N ARG A 519 11.70 7.11 17.49
CA ARG A 519 11.98 5.80 18.06
C ARG A 519 12.30 4.82 16.95
N PHE A 520 13.27 3.94 17.17
CA PHE A 520 13.66 2.88 16.25
C PHE A 520 13.80 1.54 16.97
N GLU A 521 13.67 0.45 16.25
CA GLU A 521 13.85 -0.92 16.69
C GLU A 521 14.84 -1.61 15.74
N LEU A 522 15.83 -2.31 16.28
CA LEU A 522 16.76 -3.13 15.48
C LEU A 522 16.29 -4.59 15.49
N LEU A 523 16.13 -5.22 14.33
CA LEU A 523 15.70 -6.62 14.18
C LEU A 523 16.75 -7.52 13.55
#